data_AF-A0A4D7AT51-F1
#
_entry.id   AF-A0A4D7AT51-F1
#
_cell.length_a   1.000
_cell.length_b   1.000
_cell.length_c   1.000
_cell.angle_alpha   90.00
_cell.angle_beta   90.00
_cell.angle_gamma   90.00
#
_symmetry.space_group_name_H-M   'P 1'
#
loop_
_entity.id
_entity.type
_entity.pdbx_description
1 polymer ?
#
loop_
_entity_poly.entity_id
_entity_poly.type
_entity_poly.pdbx_seq_one_letter_code
_entity_poly.pdbx_strand_id
1 'polypeptide(L)'
;MEENTTGLEQETETTVDSFMDGFDGAETLESPADQPEEQEPKHEETPADEEQKAPETPAAGNENTDAKPGESVEPEKQEAPEAQEPETTPKTWTLRHLGEDKTVNEQELTALAQKGLDYDRIHGKYEEFRPVMDLFSQFANKAGMNTTDYIAHIRQEAKRAEGLNAEEAKRAVELEDREATVAAKEAAEAERQKEQRDAEAQKQSAEQRRMADIQEFQKTFPDAAKDPNGIPKEVWDGVKSGLSLVASYARWQVARANEQAAKAEHNASAIKQNQKNTERSTGSMKSAGADNKNKDPFLDGWDS
;
A
#
# COMPACT_ATOMS: atom_id res chain seq x y z
N MET A 1 54.56 -58.51 -25.55
CA MET A 1 53.27 -57.85 -25.28
C MET A 1 52.26 -58.64 -26.07
N GLU A 2 51.52 -59.49 -25.36
CA GLU A 2 50.66 -60.54 -25.90
C GLU A 2 49.33 -59.95 -26.35
N GLU A 3 48.84 -60.48 -27.47
CA GLU A 3 47.46 -60.40 -27.91
C GLU A 3 46.64 -61.46 -27.18
N ASN A 4 45.43 -61.15 -26.70
CA ASN A 4 44.31 -62.09 -26.79
C ASN A 4 42.94 -61.42 -26.62
N THR A 5 42.03 -61.86 -27.47
CA THR A 5 40.60 -61.60 -27.57
C THR A 5 39.77 -62.34 -26.51
N THR A 6 38.44 -62.09 -26.51
CA THR A 6 37.32 -62.73 -25.77
C THR A 6 36.87 -61.91 -24.55
N GLY A 7 35.63 -61.45 -24.36
CA GLY A 7 34.33 -61.72 -24.95
C GLY A 7 33.29 -61.74 -23.81
N LEU A 8 32.10 -61.16 -24.01
CA LEU A 8 30.90 -61.24 -23.14
C LEU A 8 31.03 -60.48 -21.78
N GLU A 9 30.11 -59.69 -21.23
CA GLU A 9 28.64 -59.58 -21.30
C GLU A 9 28.22 -58.11 -21.09
N GLN A 10 27.19 -57.66 -21.82
CA GLN A 10 26.46 -56.42 -21.54
C GLN A 10 25.42 -56.70 -20.45
N GLU A 11 25.62 -56.18 -19.25
CA GLU A 11 24.54 -56.02 -18.28
C GLU A 11 23.79 -54.73 -18.60
N THR A 12 22.68 -54.87 -19.33
CA THR A 12 21.65 -53.84 -19.40
C THR A 12 20.82 -53.93 -18.12
N GLU A 13 21.21 -53.17 -17.09
CA GLU A 13 20.29 -52.87 -15.99
C GLU A 13 19.22 -51.90 -16.52
N THR A 14 18.15 -52.47 -17.07
CA THR A 14 16.87 -51.81 -17.24
C THR A 14 16.34 -51.44 -15.85
N THR A 15 16.66 -50.23 -15.39
CA THR A 15 15.83 -49.56 -14.37
C THR A 15 14.55 -49.16 -15.08
N VAL A 16 13.58 -50.08 -15.10
CA VAL A 16 12.20 -49.78 -15.47
C VAL A 16 11.65 -48.83 -14.42
N ASP A 17 11.33 -47.64 -14.90
CA ASP A 17 10.75 -46.50 -14.22
C ASP A 17 9.42 -46.91 -13.56
N SER A 18 9.33 -46.85 -12.22
CA SER A 18 8.11 -47.06 -11.42
C SER A 18 7.07 -45.94 -11.59
N PHE A 19 7.06 -45.24 -12.72
CA PHE A 19 6.16 -44.11 -12.99
C PHE A 19 4.92 -44.48 -13.82
N MET A 20 4.85 -45.70 -14.40
CA MET A 20 3.74 -46.12 -15.28
C MET A 20 2.94 -47.32 -14.77
N ASP A 21 2.63 -47.39 -13.47
CA ASP A 21 1.76 -48.43 -12.89
C ASP A 21 0.49 -47.87 -12.23
N GLY A 22 -0.03 -46.75 -12.77
CA GLY A 22 -1.18 -46.03 -12.22
C GLY A 22 -2.28 -45.69 -13.22
N PHE A 23 -2.28 -46.30 -14.40
CA PHE A 23 -3.30 -46.06 -15.43
C PHE A 23 -3.70 -47.34 -16.15
N ASP A 24 -4.01 -48.39 -15.39
CA ASP A 24 -4.81 -49.49 -15.93
C ASP A 24 -5.86 -49.91 -14.89
N GLY A 25 -7.10 -49.54 -15.20
CA GLY A 25 -8.25 -49.63 -14.29
C GLY A 25 -9.52 -49.40 -15.08
N ALA A 26 -9.78 -50.28 -16.04
CA ALA A 26 -11.06 -50.38 -16.71
C ALA A 26 -12.12 -50.89 -15.73
N GLU A 27 -13.03 -50.01 -15.30
CA GLU A 27 -14.34 -50.42 -14.77
C GLU A 27 -15.45 -49.48 -15.29
N THR A 28 -16.36 -50.11 -16.05
CA THR A 28 -17.81 -49.90 -16.05
C THR A 28 -18.39 -48.53 -16.42
N LEU A 29 -18.92 -48.49 -17.64
CA LEU A 29 -20.13 -47.78 -18.04
C LEU A 29 -21.26 -47.94 -17.00
N GLU A 30 -21.59 -46.87 -16.28
CA GLU A 30 -22.95 -46.60 -15.82
C GLU A 30 -23.25 -45.09 -15.94
N SER A 31 -24.35 -44.77 -16.61
CA SER A 31 -24.92 -43.43 -16.68
C SER A 31 -25.33 -42.94 -15.30
N PRO A 32 -25.29 -41.62 -15.09
CA PRO A 32 -26.44 -40.97 -14.47
C PRO A 32 -26.97 -39.84 -15.35
N ALA A 33 -28.24 -40.00 -15.69
CA ALA A 33 -29.12 -38.90 -16.03
C ALA A 33 -29.26 -37.99 -14.80
N ASP A 34 -28.98 -36.69 -14.95
CA ASP A 34 -29.81 -35.64 -14.35
C ASP A 34 -29.43 -34.29 -15.00
N GLN A 35 -30.34 -33.76 -15.81
CA GLN A 35 -30.36 -32.35 -16.20
C GLN A 35 -31.18 -31.59 -15.15
N PRO A 36 -30.69 -30.46 -14.63
CA PRO A 36 -31.57 -29.39 -14.23
C PRO A 36 -31.66 -28.37 -15.37
N GLU A 37 -32.89 -28.17 -15.87
CA GLU A 37 -33.28 -27.06 -16.73
C GLU A 37 -32.93 -25.73 -16.04
N GLU A 38 -31.98 -24.98 -16.58
CA GLU A 38 -31.82 -23.56 -16.26
C GLU A 38 -32.81 -22.75 -17.10
N GLN A 39 -33.78 -22.19 -16.39
CA GLN A 39 -34.80 -21.29 -16.88
C GLN A 39 -34.14 -19.96 -17.28
N GLU A 40 -34.29 -19.57 -18.55
CA GLU A 40 -34.05 -18.20 -19.01
C GLU A 40 -35.07 -17.24 -18.35
N PRO A 41 -34.64 -16.18 -17.64
CA PRO A 41 -35.52 -15.07 -17.37
C PRO A 41 -35.49 -14.11 -18.56
N LYS A 42 -36.57 -14.16 -19.36
CA LYS A 42 -36.98 -13.09 -20.26
C LYS A 42 -37.06 -11.77 -19.49
N HIS A 43 -36.20 -10.81 -19.82
CA HIS A 43 -36.41 -9.42 -19.43
C HIS A 43 -37.14 -8.68 -20.56
N GLU A 44 -38.33 -8.21 -20.21
CA GLU A 44 -39.20 -7.33 -20.98
C GLU A 44 -38.48 -6.03 -21.40
N GLU A 45 -38.60 -5.70 -22.68
CA GLU A 45 -38.39 -4.35 -23.21
C GLU A 45 -39.41 -3.38 -22.60
N THR A 46 -38.92 -2.27 -22.06
CA THR A 46 -39.70 -1.04 -21.93
C THR A 46 -38.90 0.11 -22.55
N PRO A 47 -39.44 0.87 -23.52
CA PRO A 47 -38.79 2.05 -24.07
C PRO A 47 -39.27 3.29 -23.31
N ALA A 48 -38.35 4.17 -22.90
CA ALA A 48 -38.68 5.50 -22.41
C ALA A 48 -37.60 6.52 -22.80
N ASP A 49 -37.92 7.23 -23.89
CA ASP A 49 -37.63 8.63 -24.23
C ASP A 49 -36.51 9.38 -23.46
N GLU A 50 -35.42 9.69 -24.17
CA GLU A 50 -34.44 10.73 -23.82
C GLU A 50 -34.88 12.08 -24.40
N GLU A 51 -35.31 13.02 -23.55
CA GLU A 51 -35.47 14.41 -23.92
C GLU A 51 -34.37 15.27 -23.29
N GLN A 52 -33.55 15.87 -24.16
CA GLN A 52 -32.41 16.72 -23.89
C GLN A 52 -32.82 18.06 -23.26
N LYS A 53 -32.09 18.53 -22.23
CA LYS A 53 -31.94 19.98 -22.02
C LYS A 53 -30.68 20.34 -21.20
N ALA A 54 -29.81 21.11 -21.84
CA ALA A 54 -28.72 21.88 -21.23
C ALA A 54 -29.28 22.97 -20.29
N PRO A 55 -28.43 23.54 -19.42
CA PRO A 55 -28.28 25.00 -19.52
C PRO A 55 -26.86 25.53 -19.37
N GLU A 56 -26.77 26.77 -19.82
CA GLU A 56 -25.61 27.58 -20.17
C GLU A 56 -24.90 28.21 -18.97
N THR A 57 -23.65 28.60 -19.24
CA THR A 57 -22.78 29.48 -18.44
C THR A 57 -23.37 30.89 -18.30
N PRO A 58 -22.96 31.66 -17.28
CA PRO A 58 -22.49 33.00 -17.62
C PRO A 58 -21.18 33.39 -16.95
N ALA A 59 -20.38 34.11 -17.74
CA ALA A 59 -19.15 34.76 -17.36
C ALA A 59 -19.39 36.20 -16.86
N ALA A 60 -18.49 36.62 -15.96
CA ALA A 60 -17.88 37.94 -15.82
C ALA A 60 -18.75 39.20 -15.63
N GLY A 61 -18.53 39.86 -14.49
CA GLY A 61 -18.81 41.29 -14.26
C GLY A 61 -17.89 41.80 -13.15
N ASN A 62 -16.79 42.44 -13.56
CA ASN A 62 -15.79 43.11 -12.71
C ASN A 62 -16.14 44.60 -12.65
N GLU A 63 -16.31 45.18 -11.46
CA GLU A 63 -16.10 46.61 -11.23
C GLU A 63 -15.40 46.85 -9.89
N ASN A 64 -14.42 47.75 -9.96
CA ASN A 64 -13.39 48.05 -8.99
C ASN A 64 -13.61 49.50 -8.52
N THR A 65 -13.66 49.76 -7.21
CA THR A 65 -13.39 51.10 -6.65
C THR A 65 -12.75 51.01 -5.25
N ASP A 66 -11.43 51.10 -5.26
CA ASP A 66 -10.53 51.89 -4.40
C ASP A 66 -11.13 52.65 -3.19
N ALA A 67 -10.61 52.35 -1.98
CA ALA A 67 -10.17 53.34 -0.98
C ALA A 67 -9.56 52.66 0.28
N LYS A 68 -8.29 52.95 0.58
CA LYS A 68 -7.61 52.86 1.90
C LYS A 68 -7.19 54.31 2.26
N PRO A 69 -6.70 54.74 3.47
CA PRO A 69 -6.33 54.00 4.70
C PRO A 69 -6.58 54.73 6.06
N GLY A 70 -6.19 54.08 7.18
CA GLY A 70 -5.91 54.71 8.49
C GLY A 70 -6.69 54.08 9.66
N GLU A 71 -6.12 53.11 10.38
CA GLU A 71 -5.41 53.28 11.67
C GLU A 71 -6.35 53.37 12.89
N SER A 72 -6.44 52.30 13.70
CA SER A 72 -6.25 52.34 15.18
C SER A 72 -6.84 51.14 15.93
N VAL A 73 -6.00 50.64 16.85
CA VAL A 73 -6.22 49.91 18.12
C VAL A 73 -6.81 48.49 18.14
N GLU A 74 -5.93 47.58 18.55
CA GLU A 74 -6.20 46.32 19.26
C GLU A 74 -6.97 46.57 20.57
N PRO A 75 -7.82 45.63 20.98
CA PRO A 75 -7.60 45.08 22.32
C PRO A 75 -7.70 43.55 22.35
N GLU A 76 -6.76 42.96 23.09
CA GLU A 76 -6.82 41.58 23.60
C GLU A 76 -8.19 41.27 24.22
N LYS A 77 -8.72 40.09 23.89
CA LYS A 77 -9.67 39.37 24.74
C LYS A 77 -9.37 37.88 24.74
N GLN A 78 -9.36 37.35 25.96
CA GLN A 78 -8.95 36.03 26.40
C GLN A 78 -9.75 34.87 25.80
N GLU A 79 -9.01 33.81 25.47
CA GLU A 79 -9.24 32.37 25.71
C GLU A 79 -10.65 31.78 25.48
N ALA A 80 -10.75 30.97 24.43
CA ALA A 80 -11.56 29.75 24.40
C ALA A 80 -10.69 28.61 23.84
N PRO A 81 -10.69 27.40 24.44
CA PRO A 81 -10.01 26.26 23.85
C PRO A 81 -10.82 25.84 22.62
N GLU A 82 -10.33 26.20 21.45
CA GLU A 82 -10.87 25.71 20.20
C GLU A 82 -10.68 24.19 20.19
N ALA A 83 -11.81 23.49 20.25
CA ALA A 83 -11.87 22.05 20.13
C ALA A 83 -11.10 21.67 18.87
N GLN A 84 -10.07 20.85 19.04
CA GLN A 84 -9.46 20.12 17.94
C GLN A 84 -10.58 19.31 17.27
N GLU A 85 -11.08 19.82 16.15
CA GLU A 85 -11.81 19.01 15.19
C GLU A 85 -10.94 17.78 14.90
N PRO A 86 -11.51 16.57 14.85
CA PRO A 86 -10.73 15.39 14.52
C PRO A 86 -10.10 15.66 13.17
N GLU A 87 -8.76 15.72 13.10
CA GLU A 87 -8.07 15.77 11.83
C GLU A 87 -8.57 14.59 10.99
N THR A 88 -9.43 14.91 10.01
CA THR A 88 -9.84 13.97 8.98
C THR A 88 -8.62 13.81 8.09
N THR A 89 -7.64 13.05 8.58
CA THR A 89 -6.53 12.60 7.75
C THR A 89 -7.16 11.93 6.53
N PRO A 90 -6.95 12.46 5.31
CA PRO A 90 -7.57 11.89 4.13
C PRO A 90 -7.12 10.44 4.05
N LYS A 91 -8.09 9.52 3.91
CA LYS A 91 -7.79 8.10 3.85
C LYS A 91 -6.93 7.86 2.61
N THR A 92 -5.69 7.42 2.81
CA THR A 92 -4.76 7.08 1.73
C THR A 92 -4.61 5.58 1.63
N TRP A 93 -4.53 5.04 0.43
CA TRP A 93 -4.29 3.63 0.16
C TRP A 93 -2.98 3.46 -0.61
N THR A 94 -2.26 2.39 -0.33
CA THR A 94 -1.06 2.00 -1.09
C THR A 94 -1.45 0.92 -2.09
N LEU A 95 -1.35 1.23 -3.38
CA LEU A 95 -1.54 0.27 -4.46
C LEU A 95 -0.19 -0.15 -5.00
N ARG A 96 -0.03 -1.45 -5.25
CA ARG A 96 1.15 -1.98 -5.92
C ARG A 96 0.89 -2.08 -7.42
N HIS A 97 1.75 -1.48 -8.23
CA HIS A 97 1.67 -1.50 -9.69
C HIS A 97 3.04 -1.73 -10.30
N LEU A 98 3.19 -2.77 -11.14
CA LEU A 98 4.45 -3.08 -11.82
C LEU A 98 5.67 -3.18 -10.87
N GLY A 99 5.44 -3.58 -9.60
CA GLY A 99 6.46 -3.68 -8.56
C GLY A 99 6.70 -2.40 -7.75
N GLU A 100 6.04 -1.29 -8.06
CA GLU A 100 6.13 -0.03 -7.32
C GLU A 100 4.92 0.20 -6.41
N ASP A 101 5.16 0.73 -5.21
CA ASP A 101 4.12 1.11 -4.25
C ASP A 101 3.71 2.57 -4.48
N LYS A 102 2.48 2.78 -4.94
CA LYS A 102 1.88 4.08 -5.18
C LYS A 102 0.83 4.39 -4.12
N THR A 103 1.05 5.46 -3.35
CA THR A 103 0.04 5.96 -2.41
C THR A 103 -0.93 6.88 -3.13
N VAL A 104 -2.23 6.59 -3.04
CA VAL A 104 -3.31 7.38 -3.66
C VAL A 104 -4.35 7.79 -2.63
N ASN A 105 -5.06 8.88 -2.90
CA ASN A 105 -6.20 9.33 -2.10
C ASN A 105 -7.52 8.68 -2.56
N GLU A 106 -8.64 9.01 -1.90
CA GLU A 106 -9.96 8.43 -2.21
C GLU A 106 -10.46 8.73 -3.63
N GLN A 107 -10.28 9.97 -4.10
CA GLN A 107 -10.73 10.37 -5.43
C GLN A 107 -9.90 9.71 -6.54
N GLU A 108 -8.59 9.64 -6.34
CA GLU A 108 -7.66 8.93 -7.23
C GLU A 108 -7.96 7.43 -7.23
N LEU A 109 -8.29 6.85 -6.08
CA LEU A 109 -8.69 5.45 -5.99
C LEU A 109 -9.97 5.19 -6.80
N THR A 110 -11.00 6.03 -6.68
CA THR A 110 -12.24 5.88 -7.46
C THR A 110 -11.98 6.04 -8.96
N ALA A 111 -11.18 7.04 -9.36
CA ALA A 111 -10.82 7.24 -10.75
C ALA A 111 -10.02 6.07 -11.33
N LEU A 112 -9.05 5.54 -10.57
CA LEU A 112 -8.26 4.37 -10.94
C LEU A 112 -9.07 3.08 -10.93
N ALA A 113 -10.07 2.95 -10.06
CA ALA A 113 -10.98 1.81 -10.04
C ALA A 113 -11.90 1.80 -11.27
N GLN A 114 -12.35 2.98 -11.70
CA GLN A 114 -13.19 3.11 -12.89
C GLN A 114 -12.40 2.91 -14.18
N LYS A 115 -11.21 3.51 -14.26
CA LYS A 115 -10.39 3.53 -15.47
C LYS A 115 -9.48 2.31 -15.57
N GLY A 116 -9.01 1.79 -14.45
CA GLY A 116 -7.94 0.80 -14.36
C GLY A 116 -6.57 1.48 -14.28
N LEU A 117 -5.69 0.92 -13.44
CA LEU A 117 -4.35 1.45 -13.16
C LEU A 117 -3.43 1.48 -14.40
N ASP A 118 -3.68 0.58 -15.34
CA ASP A 118 -2.89 0.41 -16.56
C ASP A 118 -3.51 1.04 -17.81
N TYR A 119 -4.67 1.68 -17.71
CA TYR A 119 -5.40 2.15 -18.89
C TYR A 119 -4.58 3.11 -19.73
N ASP A 120 -3.97 4.13 -19.13
CA ASP A 120 -3.22 5.14 -19.88
C ASP A 120 -2.02 4.52 -20.61
N ARG A 121 -1.37 3.53 -19.99
CA ARG A 121 -0.25 2.81 -20.59
C ARG A 121 -0.71 1.93 -21.75
N ILE A 122 -1.79 1.17 -21.56
CA ILE A 122 -2.32 0.26 -22.59
C ILE A 122 -2.92 1.08 -23.74
N HIS A 123 -3.66 2.14 -23.43
CA HIS A 123 -4.27 3.03 -24.41
C HIS A 123 -3.21 3.78 -25.23
N GLY A 124 -2.16 4.30 -24.58
CA GLY A 124 -1.03 4.93 -25.28
C GLY A 124 -0.36 3.98 -26.27
N LYS A 125 -0.07 2.74 -25.86
CA LYS A 125 0.48 1.71 -26.76
C LYS A 125 -0.49 1.38 -27.88
N TYR A 126 -1.79 1.27 -27.58
CA TYR A 126 -2.79 1.00 -28.59
C TYR A 126 -2.82 2.09 -29.67
N GLU A 127 -2.85 3.37 -29.28
CA GLU A 127 -2.82 4.49 -30.23
C GLU A 127 -1.52 4.54 -31.04
N GLU A 128 -0.39 4.13 -30.46
CA GLU A 128 0.88 4.00 -31.18
C GLU A 128 0.83 2.91 -32.25
N PHE A 129 0.24 1.75 -31.95
CA PHE A 129 0.14 0.62 -32.90
C PHE A 129 -1.05 0.72 -33.86
N ARG A 130 -2.03 1.57 -33.56
CA ARG A 130 -3.27 1.72 -34.31
C ARG A 130 -3.04 1.98 -35.81
N PRO A 131 -2.16 2.91 -36.24
CA PRO A 131 -1.93 3.14 -37.67
C PRO A 131 -1.38 1.92 -38.40
N VAL A 132 -0.55 1.11 -37.73
CA VAL A 132 0.02 -0.13 -38.29
C VAL A 132 -1.07 -1.18 -38.43
N MET A 133 -1.91 -1.36 -37.40
CA MET A 133 -3.04 -2.28 -37.45
C MET A 133 -4.05 -1.87 -38.54
N ASP A 134 -4.37 -0.58 -38.64
CA ASP A 134 -5.26 -0.04 -39.67
C ASP A 134 -4.72 -0.32 -41.08
N LEU A 135 -3.40 -0.23 -41.29
CA LEU A 135 -2.77 -0.56 -42.55
C LEU A 135 -2.92 -2.05 -42.90
N PHE A 136 -2.63 -2.95 -41.96
CA PHE A 136 -2.81 -4.39 -42.18
C PHE A 136 -4.29 -4.75 -42.39
N SER A 137 -5.20 -4.14 -41.65
CA SER A 137 -6.64 -4.32 -41.84
C SER A 137 -7.11 -3.86 -43.22
N GLN A 138 -6.60 -2.73 -43.74
CA GLN A 138 -6.91 -2.29 -45.10
C GLN A 138 -6.43 -3.29 -46.17
N PHE A 139 -5.22 -3.84 -46.02
CA PHE A 139 -4.71 -4.85 -46.95
C PHE A 139 -5.47 -6.17 -46.84
N ALA A 140 -5.77 -6.61 -45.63
CA ALA A 140 -6.57 -7.81 -45.38
C ALA A 140 -7.97 -7.68 -46.01
N ASN A 141 -8.64 -6.54 -45.79
CA ASN A 141 -9.96 -6.26 -46.39
C ASN A 141 -9.91 -6.28 -47.92
N LYS A 142 -8.85 -5.72 -48.54
CA LYS A 142 -8.66 -5.80 -50.00
C LYS A 142 -8.45 -7.23 -50.51
N ALA A 143 -7.80 -8.07 -49.72
CA ALA A 143 -7.61 -9.49 -50.00
C ALA A 143 -8.83 -10.37 -49.63
N GLY A 144 -9.88 -9.79 -49.02
CA GLY A 144 -11.03 -10.54 -48.51
C GLY A 144 -10.72 -11.44 -47.31
N MET A 145 -9.64 -11.16 -46.58
CA MET A 145 -9.19 -11.90 -45.39
C MET A 145 -9.34 -11.03 -44.13
N ASN A 146 -9.39 -11.66 -42.95
CA ASN A 146 -9.23 -10.92 -41.70
C ASN A 146 -7.75 -10.58 -41.47
N THR A 147 -7.46 -9.57 -40.64
CA THR A 147 -6.09 -9.09 -40.36
C THR A 147 -5.14 -10.21 -39.93
N THR A 148 -5.57 -11.08 -39.02
CA THR A 148 -4.80 -12.23 -38.52
C THR A 148 -4.52 -13.24 -39.63
N ASP A 149 -5.53 -13.61 -40.43
CA ASP A 149 -5.37 -14.57 -41.53
C ASP A 149 -4.44 -14.01 -42.62
N TYR A 150 -4.53 -12.70 -42.88
CA TYR A 150 -3.66 -12.02 -43.84
C TYR A 150 -2.20 -11.97 -43.37
N ILE A 151 -1.96 -11.74 -42.06
CA ILE A 151 -0.62 -11.82 -41.48
C ILE A 151 -0.06 -13.25 -41.61
N ALA A 152 -0.86 -14.27 -41.31
CA ALA A 152 -0.46 -15.66 -41.49
C ALA A 152 -0.14 -15.97 -42.96
N HIS A 153 -0.94 -15.46 -43.89
CA HIS A 153 -0.69 -15.58 -45.32
C HIS A 153 0.64 -14.96 -45.75
N ILE A 154 0.96 -13.73 -45.31
CA ILE A 154 2.25 -13.09 -45.59
C ILE A 154 3.42 -13.94 -45.05
N ARG A 155 3.29 -14.48 -43.83
CA ARG A 155 4.32 -15.35 -43.25
C ARG A 155 4.49 -16.63 -44.06
N GLN A 156 3.40 -17.24 -44.52
CA GLN A 156 3.43 -18.41 -45.39
C GLN A 156 4.12 -18.09 -46.73
N GLU A 157 3.80 -16.95 -47.35
CA GLU A 157 4.48 -16.51 -48.58
C GLU A 157 5.98 -16.29 -48.36
N ALA A 158 6.38 -15.70 -47.23
CA ALA A 158 7.78 -15.54 -46.86
C ALA A 158 8.48 -16.91 -46.73
N LYS A 159 7.85 -17.88 -46.06
CA LYS A 159 8.36 -19.26 -45.94
C LYS A 159 8.47 -19.96 -47.31
N ARG A 160 7.53 -19.69 -48.21
CA ARG A 160 7.61 -20.20 -49.59
C ARG A 160 8.74 -19.56 -50.38
N ALA A 161 8.99 -18.27 -50.18
CA ALA A 161 10.15 -17.57 -50.75
C ALA A 161 11.48 -18.11 -50.19
N GLU A 162 11.49 -18.61 -48.95
CA GLU A 162 12.61 -19.34 -48.33
C GLU A 162 12.79 -20.78 -48.87
N GLY A 163 11.91 -21.22 -49.78
CA GLY A 163 12.02 -22.52 -50.46
C GLY A 163 11.15 -23.63 -49.87
N LEU A 164 10.30 -23.35 -48.89
CA LEU A 164 9.34 -24.33 -48.37
C LEU A 164 8.17 -24.53 -49.35
N ASN A 165 7.64 -25.75 -49.41
CA ASN A 165 6.39 -25.99 -50.13
C ASN A 165 5.18 -25.40 -49.36
N ALA A 166 4.05 -25.21 -50.03
CA ALA A 166 2.82 -24.62 -49.49
C ALA A 166 2.37 -25.25 -48.16
N GLU A 167 2.33 -26.57 -48.11
CA GLU A 167 1.90 -27.34 -46.93
C GLU A 167 2.89 -27.21 -45.77
N GLU A 168 4.19 -27.20 -46.07
CA GLU A 168 5.24 -27.07 -45.06
C GLU A 168 5.30 -25.64 -44.51
N ALA A 169 5.14 -24.63 -45.37
CA ALA A 169 5.05 -23.23 -44.98
C ALA A 169 3.85 -22.99 -44.05
N LYS A 170 2.68 -23.57 -44.37
CA LYS A 170 1.50 -23.50 -43.51
C LYS A 170 1.74 -24.14 -42.14
N ARG A 171 2.29 -25.37 -42.10
CA ARG A 171 2.60 -26.04 -40.82
C ARG A 171 3.65 -25.29 -40.00
N ALA A 172 4.65 -24.71 -40.65
CA ALA A 172 5.69 -23.95 -39.96
C ALA A 172 5.10 -22.72 -39.24
N VAL A 173 4.23 -21.96 -39.91
CA VAL A 173 3.56 -20.80 -39.29
C VAL A 173 2.61 -21.22 -38.17
N GLU A 174 1.85 -22.31 -38.35
CA GLU A 174 0.96 -22.83 -37.30
C GLU A 174 1.74 -23.31 -36.06
N LEU A 175 2.90 -23.94 -36.26
CA LEU A 175 3.78 -24.34 -35.18
C LEU A 175 4.35 -23.12 -34.45
N GLU A 176 4.83 -22.11 -35.19
CA GLU A 176 5.36 -20.87 -34.62
C GLU A 176 4.29 -20.13 -33.78
N ASP A 177 3.06 -20.03 -34.29
CA ASP A 177 1.96 -19.40 -33.54
C ASP A 177 1.62 -20.20 -32.28
N ARG A 178 1.61 -21.54 -32.36
CA ARG A 178 1.38 -22.40 -31.19
C ARG A 178 2.51 -22.23 -30.17
N GLU A 179 3.76 -22.26 -30.59
CA GLU A 179 4.92 -22.06 -29.72
C GLU A 179 4.89 -20.66 -29.08
N ALA A 180 4.56 -19.61 -29.83
CA ALA A 180 4.42 -18.26 -29.29
C ALA A 180 3.33 -18.18 -28.22
N THR A 181 2.18 -18.84 -28.41
CA THR A 181 1.11 -18.86 -27.39
C THR A 181 1.51 -19.65 -26.14
N VAL A 182 2.23 -20.75 -26.28
CA VAL A 182 2.73 -21.55 -25.15
C VAL A 182 3.80 -20.76 -24.39
N ALA A 183 4.76 -20.18 -25.10
CA ALA A 183 5.82 -19.36 -24.52
C ALA A 183 5.26 -18.13 -23.78
N ALA A 184 4.23 -17.46 -24.33
CA ALA A 184 3.57 -16.35 -23.67
C ALA A 184 2.86 -16.78 -22.36
N LYS A 185 2.22 -17.96 -22.36
CA LYS A 185 1.59 -18.52 -21.15
C LYS A 185 2.63 -18.92 -20.10
N GLU A 186 3.69 -19.59 -20.53
CA GLU A 186 4.78 -20.01 -19.65
C GLU A 186 5.50 -18.80 -19.04
N ALA A 187 5.77 -17.75 -19.82
CA ALA A 187 6.34 -16.51 -19.32
C ALA A 187 5.43 -15.83 -18.28
N ALA A 188 4.13 -15.76 -18.55
CA ALA A 188 3.16 -15.20 -17.60
C ALA A 188 3.05 -16.03 -16.32
N GLU A 189 3.13 -17.37 -16.42
CA GLU A 189 3.14 -18.25 -15.26
C GLU A 189 4.45 -18.11 -14.45
N ALA A 190 5.60 -18.06 -15.12
CA ALA A 190 6.89 -17.84 -14.50
C ALA A 190 6.95 -16.49 -13.75
N GLU A 191 6.38 -15.44 -14.32
CA GLU A 191 6.27 -14.13 -13.67
C GLU A 191 5.41 -14.22 -12.40
N ARG A 192 4.24 -14.87 -12.47
CA ARG A 192 3.39 -15.10 -11.28
C ARG A 192 4.09 -15.94 -10.21
N GLN A 193 4.79 -17.01 -10.60
CA GLN A 193 5.54 -17.85 -9.67
C GLN A 193 6.68 -17.07 -9.01
N LYS A 194 7.37 -16.20 -9.77
CA LYS A 194 8.41 -15.32 -9.23
C LYS A 194 7.83 -14.32 -8.24
N GLU A 195 6.74 -13.64 -8.57
CA GLU A 195 6.05 -12.72 -7.65
C GLU A 195 5.60 -13.42 -6.36
N GLN A 196 5.07 -14.64 -6.47
CA GLN A 196 4.69 -15.45 -5.30
C GLN A 196 5.89 -15.80 -4.45
N ARG A 197 7.00 -16.26 -5.04
CA ARG A 197 8.23 -16.56 -4.32
C ARG A 197 8.83 -15.34 -3.66
N ASP A 198 8.86 -14.20 -4.34
CA ASP A 198 9.39 -12.95 -3.80
C ASP A 198 8.52 -12.46 -2.63
N ALA A 199 7.19 -12.56 -2.75
CA ALA A 199 6.27 -12.23 -1.67
C ALA A 199 6.41 -13.18 -0.47
N GLU A 200 6.57 -14.49 -0.70
CA GLU A 200 6.77 -15.47 0.35
C GLU A 200 8.13 -15.29 1.04
N ALA A 201 9.20 -15.07 0.28
CA ALA A 201 10.53 -14.78 0.81
C ALA A 201 10.53 -13.50 1.66
N GLN A 202 9.83 -12.45 1.22
CA GLN A 202 9.65 -11.24 2.02
C GLN A 202 8.91 -11.53 3.33
N LYS A 203 7.81 -12.29 3.29
CA LYS A 203 7.07 -12.68 4.51
C LYS A 203 7.94 -13.48 5.46
N GLN A 204 8.63 -14.52 4.98
CA GLN A 204 9.52 -15.35 5.79
C GLN A 204 10.66 -14.53 6.40
N SER A 205 11.27 -13.62 5.62
CA SER A 205 12.34 -12.75 6.14
C SER A 205 11.83 -11.79 7.23
N ALA A 206 10.61 -11.26 7.07
CA ALA A 206 9.98 -10.40 8.07
C ALA A 206 9.65 -11.16 9.36
N GLU A 207 9.14 -12.39 9.24
CA GLU A 207 8.87 -13.27 10.38
C GLU A 207 10.15 -13.68 11.11
N GLN A 208 11.21 -14.03 10.40
CA GLN A 208 12.52 -14.33 10.99
C GLN A 208 13.09 -13.15 11.78
N ARG A 209 12.99 -11.92 11.24
CA ARG A 209 13.40 -10.71 11.96
C ARG A 209 12.58 -10.51 13.23
N ARG A 210 11.25 -10.65 13.16
CA ARG A 210 10.39 -10.54 14.34
C ARG A 210 10.74 -11.59 15.40
N MET A 211 10.98 -12.83 14.98
CA MET A 211 11.35 -13.91 15.90
C MET A 211 12.71 -13.65 16.55
N ALA A 212 13.69 -13.17 15.80
CA ALA A 212 15.00 -12.78 16.34
C ALA A 212 14.87 -11.63 17.36
N ASP A 213 14.10 -10.59 17.05
CA ASP A 213 13.85 -9.46 17.95
C ASP A 213 13.17 -9.89 19.26
N ILE A 214 12.18 -10.79 19.18
CA ILE A 214 11.50 -11.33 20.37
C ILE A 214 12.47 -12.14 21.22
N GLN A 215 13.32 -12.98 20.61
CA GLN A 215 14.32 -13.74 21.34
C GLN A 215 15.36 -12.83 22.00
N GLU A 216 15.78 -11.78 21.31
CA GLU A 216 16.70 -10.79 21.89
C GLU A 216 16.06 -10.09 23.10
N PHE A 217 14.79 -9.68 22.96
CA PHE A 217 14.03 -9.08 24.06
C PHE A 217 13.88 -9.99 25.28
N GLN A 218 13.58 -11.27 25.07
CA GLN A 218 13.51 -12.26 26.15
C GLN A 218 14.84 -12.40 26.91
N LYS A 219 15.96 -12.27 26.20
CA LYS A 219 17.31 -12.34 26.79
C LYS A 219 17.68 -11.07 27.55
N THR A 220 17.37 -9.88 27.00
CA THR A 220 17.76 -8.60 27.61
C THR A 220 16.82 -8.13 28.72
N PHE A 221 15.51 -8.39 28.58
CA PHE A 221 14.47 -7.97 29.51
C PHE A 221 13.58 -9.16 29.92
N PRO A 222 14.13 -10.16 30.62
CA PRO A 222 13.40 -11.38 30.96
C PRO A 222 12.17 -11.12 31.84
N ASP A 223 12.21 -10.10 32.71
CA ASP A 223 11.06 -9.77 33.57
C ASP A 223 9.92 -9.10 32.79
N ALA A 224 10.24 -8.25 31.82
CA ALA A 224 9.24 -7.66 30.93
C ALA A 224 8.66 -8.69 29.94
N ALA A 225 9.47 -9.69 29.56
CA ALA A 225 9.03 -10.76 28.66
C ALA A 225 8.07 -11.77 29.31
N LYS A 226 8.07 -11.90 30.65
CA LYS A 226 7.13 -12.76 31.39
C LYS A 226 5.69 -12.27 31.33
N ASP A 227 5.49 -10.97 31.16
CA ASP A 227 4.17 -10.35 31.04
C ASP A 227 4.06 -9.51 29.75
N PRO A 228 3.75 -10.16 28.62
CA PRO A 228 3.61 -9.46 27.34
C PRO A 228 2.49 -8.40 27.34
N ASN A 229 1.46 -8.56 28.17
CA ASN A 229 0.35 -7.61 28.30
C ASN A 229 0.76 -6.36 29.11
N GLY A 230 1.81 -6.48 29.93
CA GLY A 230 2.41 -5.37 30.66
C GLY A 230 3.30 -4.47 29.81
N ILE A 231 3.56 -4.83 28.54
CA ILE A 231 4.37 -4.02 27.61
C ILE A 231 3.52 -2.82 27.12
N PRO A 232 3.95 -1.57 27.40
CA PRO A 232 3.21 -0.37 27.02
C PRO A 232 3.03 -0.22 25.50
N LYS A 233 1.96 0.46 25.10
CA LYS A 233 1.60 0.64 23.68
C LYS A 233 2.68 1.41 22.91
N GLU A 234 3.35 2.36 23.55
CA GLU A 234 4.41 3.18 22.98
C GLU A 234 5.59 2.33 22.48
N VAL A 235 5.85 1.20 23.15
CA VAL A 235 6.89 0.24 22.75
C VAL A 235 6.51 -0.45 21.45
N TRP A 236 5.23 -0.87 21.33
CA TRP A 236 4.72 -1.49 20.11
C TRP A 236 4.63 -0.51 18.94
N ASP A 237 4.32 0.75 19.20
CA ASP A 237 4.31 1.78 18.16
C ASP A 237 5.74 2.07 17.66
N GLY A 238 6.75 1.99 18.55
CA GLY A 238 8.16 1.96 18.16
C GLY A 238 8.50 0.80 17.21
N VAL A 239 8.00 -0.40 17.48
CA VAL A 239 8.21 -1.57 16.61
C VAL A 239 7.50 -1.40 15.26
N LYS A 240 6.29 -0.86 15.23
CA LYS A 240 5.58 -0.54 13.97
C LYS A 240 6.34 0.52 13.14
N SER A 241 7.06 1.42 13.80
CA SER A 241 7.92 2.40 13.14
C SER A 241 9.26 1.84 12.63
N GLY A 242 9.53 0.54 12.85
CA GLY A 242 10.72 -0.15 12.37
C GLY A 242 11.88 -0.26 13.37
N LEU A 243 11.67 0.10 14.64
CA LEU A 243 12.64 -0.13 15.71
C LEU A 243 12.55 -1.58 16.21
N SER A 244 13.66 -2.13 16.72
CA SER A 244 13.61 -3.43 17.40
C SER A 244 12.82 -3.32 18.72
N LEU A 245 12.26 -4.44 19.18
CA LEU A 245 11.49 -4.48 20.44
C LEU A 245 12.37 -4.07 21.64
N VAL A 246 13.64 -4.47 21.64
CA VAL A 246 14.66 -4.09 22.62
C VAL A 246 14.88 -2.57 22.62
N ALA A 247 15.13 -1.98 21.45
CA ALA A 247 15.40 -0.55 21.33
C ALA A 247 14.18 0.29 21.74
N SER A 248 12.98 -0.14 21.35
CA SER A 248 11.73 0.53 21.69
C SER A 248 11.48 0.51 23.20
N TYR A 249 11.69 -0.64 23.85
CA TYR A 249 11.50 -0.77 25.29
C TYR A 249 12.55 0.02 26.09
N ALA A 250 13.81 0.00 25.65
CA ALA A 250 14.87 0.80 26.27
C ALA A 250 14.57 2.30 26.18
N ARG A 251 14.10 2.78 25.02
CA ARG A 251 13.67 4.18 24.85
C ARG A 251 12.51 4.54 25.77
N TRP A 252 11.51 3.67 25.89
CA TRP A 252 10.40 3.90 26.82
C TRP A 252 10.87 3.99 28.28
N GLN A 253 11.78 3.11 28.72
CA GLN A 253 12.32 3.18 30.08
C GLN A 253 13.06 4.50 30.33
N VAL A 254 13.89 4.95 29.38
CA VAL A 254 14.60 6.23 29.47
C VAL A 254 13.62 7.40 29.51
N ALA A 255 12.60 7.41 28.64
CA ALA A 255 11.57 8.44 28.63
C ALA A 255 10.83 8.53 29.97
N ARG A 256 10.46 7.37 30.54
CA ARG A 256 9.79 7.29 31.84
C ARG A 256 10.69 7.80 32.99
N ALA A 257 11.98 7.43 32.98
CA ALA A 257 12.93 7.92 33.97
C ALA A 257 13.11 9.44 33.89
N ASN A 258 13.21 9.99 32.67
CA ASN A 258 13.32 11.43 32.44
C ASN A 258 12.05 12.18 32.88
N GLU A 259 10.86 11.63 32.60
CA GLU A 259 9.61 12.23 33.03
C GLU A 259 9.48 12.24 34.56
N GLN A 260 9.90 11.16 35.22
CA GLN A 260 9.94 11.10 36.69
C GLN A 260 10.94 12.10 37.28
N ALA A 261 12.13 12.24 36.68
CA ALA A 261 13.12 13.22 37.08
C ALA A 261 12.58 14.66 36.92
N ALA A 262 11.97 14.97 35.77
CA ALA A 262 11.37 16.27 35.51
C ALA A 262 10.24 16.58 36.51
N LYS A 263 9.37 15.61 36.82
CA LYS A 263 8.33 15.77 37.85
C LYS A 263 8.93 16.00 39.24
N ALA A 264 9.98 15.27 39.59
CA ALA A 264 10.68 15.45 40.87
C ALA A 264 11.34 16.82 40.97
N GLU A 265 12.00 17.28 39.91
CA GLU A 265 12.60 18.61 39.82
C GLU A 265 11.54 19.72 39.90
N HIS A 266 10.44 19.57 39.16
CA HIS A 266 9.32 20.50 39.22
C HIS A 266 8.75 20.59 40.64
N ASN A 267 8.48 19.47 41.29
CA ASN A 267 7.98 19.44 42.67
C ASN A 267 8.99 20.05 43.66
N ALA A 268 10.27 19.73 43.53
CA ALA A 268 11.33 20.30 44.36
C ALA A 268 11.45 21.82 44.16
N SER A 269 11.32 22.30 42.93
CA SER A 269 11.33 23.73 42.61
C SER A 269 10.10 24.44 43.20
N ALA A 270 8.92 23.85 43.11
CA ALA A 270 7.69 24.38 43.68
C ALA A 270 7.76 24.46 45.21
N ILE A 271 8.28 23.43 45.89
CA ILE A 271 8.50 23.44 47.34
C ILE A 271 9.47 24.56 47.72
N LYS A 272 10.60 24.71 47.00
CA LYS A 272 11.56 25.79 47.24
C LYS A 272 10.94 27.18 47.07
N GLN A 273 10.10 27.37 46.07
CA GLN A 273 9.41 28.65 45.86
C GLN A 273 8.36 28.91 46.96
N ASN A 274 7.60 27.90 47.35
CA ASN A 274 6.63 28.01 48.44
C ASN A 274 7.32 28.32 49.78
N GLN A 275 8.47 27.71 50.06
CA GLN A 275 9.31 28.05 51.22
C GLN A 275 9.77 29.50 51.18
N LYS A 276 10.33 29.96 50.05
CA LYS A 276 10.74 31.37 49.87
C LYS A 276 9.57 32.34 50.05
N ASN A 277 8.39 32.01 49.52
CA ASN A 277 7.19 32.83 49.68
C ASN A 277 6.70 32.84 51.13
N THR A 278 6.80 31.72 51.84
CA THR A 278 6.44 31.62 53.27
C THR A 278 7.41 32.40 54.16
N GLU A 279 8.72 32.29 53.90
CA GLU A 279 9.76 33.08 54.59
C GLU A 279 9.54 34.58 54.39
N ARG A 280 9.24 35.01 53.16
CA ARG A 280 8.91 36.43 52.86
C ARG A 280 7.62 36.88 53.54
N SER A 281 6.57 36.05 53.53
CA SER A 281 5.25 36.39 54.07
C SER A 281 5.21 36.42 55.61
N THR A 282 5.94 35.53 56.28
CA THR A 282 6.04 35.49 57.75
C THR A 282 7.05 36.49 58.34
N GLY A 283 7.96 37.02 57.51
CA GLY A 283 8.97 37.99 57.92
C GLY A 283 8.48 39.42 58.20
N SER A 284 7.25 39.77 57.80
CA SER A 284 6.75 41.16 57.94
C SER A 284 5.89 41.44 59.19
N MET A 285 5.48 40.41 59.96
CA MET A 285 4.67 40.61 61.16
C MET A 285 5.50 40.77 62.45
N LYS A 286 6.81 40.51 62.40
CA LYS A 286 7.71 40.67 63.57
C LYS A 286 8.30 42.07 63.72
N SER A 287 8.17 42.97 62.73
CA SER A 287 8.61 44.37 62.82
C SER A 287 7.48 45.40 62.96
N ALA A 288 6.20 44.98 62.95
CA ALA A 288 5.07 45.91 63.09
C ALA A 288 4.59 46.12 64.55
N GLY A 289 5.21 45.43 65.52
CA GLY A 289 4.84 45.49 66.95
C GLY A 289 5.81 46.24 67.86
N ALA A 290 6.95 46.69 67.34
CA ALA A 290 7.88 47.56 68.05
C ALA A 290 8.09 48.80 67.19
N ASP A 291 7.88 49.98 67.76
CA ASP A 291 8.04 51.30 67.13
C ASP A 291 6.85 51.86 66.33
N ASN A 292 5.72 52.08 66.99
CA ASN A 292 4.76 53.11 66.56
C ASN A 292 4.37 53.99 67.75
N LYS A 293 5.29 54.89 68.12
CA LYS A 293 5.07 56.03 69.02
C LYS A 293 4.72 57.30 68.23
N ASN A 294 4.08 57.16 67.07
CA ASN A 294 3.64 58.28 66.25
C ASN A 294 2.11 58.33 66.27
N LYS A 295 1.60 59.39 66.91
CA LYS A 295 0.19 59.79 66.91
C LYS A 295 -0.32 59.89 65.48
N ASP A 296 -1.50 59.32 65.26
CA ASP A 296 -2.21 59.38 63.99
C ASP A 296 -2.79 60.80 63.78
N PRO A 297 -2.36 61.53 62.73
CA PRO A 297 -2.85 62.88 62.43
C PRO A 297 -4.34 62.93 62.03
N PHE A 298 -5.00 61.80 61.80
CA PHE A 298 -6.45 61.76 61.59
C PHE A 298 -7.25 61.95 62.90
N LEU A 299 -6.65 61.68 64.05
CA LEU A 299 -7.32 61.75 65.36
C LEU A 299 -7.20 63.12 66.05
N ASP A 300 -6.38 64.05 65.52
CA ASP A 300 -6.21 65.40 66.09
C ASP A 300 -7.26 66.43 65.61
N GLY A 301 -8.18 66.05 64.71
CA GLY A 301 -9.12 66.98 64.06
C GLY A 301 -10.55 67.03 64.60
N TRP A 302 -10.89 66.25 65.64
CA TRP A 302 -12.28 66.08 66.11
C TRP A 302 -12.54 66.51 67.56
N ASP A 303 -11.55 67.08 68.27
CA ASP A 303 -11.79 67.73 69.57
C ASP A 303 -12.04 69.23 69.38
N SER A 304 -13.31 69.60 69.19
CA SER A 304 -13.88 70.94 69.41
C SER A 304 -15.27 70.82 70.04
#